data_AF-A0A962PKG2-F1
#
_entry.id   AF-A0A962PKG2-F1
#
_cell.length_a   1.000
_cell.length_b   1.000
_cell.length_c   1.000
_cell.angle_alpha   90.00
_cell.angle_beta   90.00
_cell.angle_gamma   90.00
#
_symmetry.space_group_name_H-M   'P 1'
#
loop_
_entity.id
_entity.type
_entity.pdbx_description
1 polymer ?
#
loop_
_entity_poly.entity_id
_entity_poly.type
_entity_poly.pdbx_seq_one_letter_code
_entity_poly.pdbx_strand_id
1 'polypeptide(L)'
;MSEFPKDRNGKTLKVGSKVKVIKLDENLFLNLPADEIENLKSMIGEVFEIKELEGQRGGWIEKWWYFSDGRSMGHEISLAGHELELVEE
;
A
#
# COMPACT_ATOMS: atom_id res chain seq x y z
N MET A 1 1.30 3.85 26.12
CA MET A 1 0.31 4.17 25.06
C MET A 1 0.83 3.56 23.79
N SER A 2 0.09 2.65 23.16
CA SER A 2 0.41 2.18 21.81
C SER A 2 0.11 3.32 20.85
N GLU A 3 1.13 3.99 20.32
CA GLU A 3 0.91 4.97 19.26
C GLU A 3 0.59 4.22 17.97
N PHE A 4 -0.43 4.70 17.27
CA PHE A 4 -0.85 4.18 15.97
C PHE A 4 0.01 4.81 14.86
N PRO A 5 0.16 4.14 13.70
CA PRO A 5 0.84 4.73 12.58
C PRO A 5 0.03 5.92 12.04
N LYS A 6 0.73 6.87 11.43
CA LYS A 6 0.13 8.08 10.88
C LYS A 6 0.41 8.18 9.40
N ASP A 7 -0.54 8.71 8.63
CA ASP A 7 -0.32 9.04 7.22
C ASP A 7 0.69 10.20 7.07
N ARG A 8 0.98 10.58 5.82
CA ARG A 8 1.89 11.68 5.48
C ARG A 8 1.51 13.04 6.10
N ASN A 9 0.25 13.20 6.51
CA ASN A 9 -0.31 14.43 7.07
C ASN A 9 -0.47 14.35 8.59
N GLY A 10 0.00 13.26 9.22
CA GLY A 10 -0.10 13.05 10.67
C GLY A 10 -1.46 12.51 11.13
N LYS A 11 -2.35 12.11 10.21
CA LYS A 11 -3.65 11.50 10.56
C LYS A 11 -3.46 10.03 10.92
N THR A 12 -4.12 9.59 11.99
CA THR A 12 -4.01 8.20 12.47
C THR A 12 -4.60 7.21 11.47
N LEU A 13 -3.84 6.16 11.16
CA LEU A 13 -4.31 5.02 10.37
C LEU A 13 -4.89 3.93 11.27
N LYS A 14 -5.94 3.26 10.79
CA LYS A 14 -6.58 2.12 11.44
C LYS A 14 -6.81 1.00 10.42
N VAL A 15 -7.00 -0.22 10.89
CA VAL A 15 -7.55 -1.29 10.05
C VAL A 15 -8.93 -0.86 9.55
N GLY A 16 -9.19 -1.03 8.25
CA GLY A 16 -10.42 -0.59 7.58
C GLY A 16 -10.32 0.80 6.94
N SER A 17 -9.35 1.63 7.33
CA SER A 17 -9.17 2.95 6.74
C SER A 17 -8.87 2.87 5.24
N LYS A 18 -9.44 3.80 4.47
CA LYS A 18 -9.16 3.97 3.05
C LYS A 18 -8.02 4.95 2.85
N VAL A 19 -6.95 4.50 2.22
CA VAL A 19 -5.72 5.27 2.01
C VAL A 19 -5.37 5.32 0.54
N LYS A 20 -4.93 6.49 0.07
CA LYS A 20 -4.33 6.65 -1.24
C LYS A 20 -2.83 6.38 -1.16
N VAL A 21 -2.31 5.55 -2.05
CA VAL A 21 -0.86 5.37 -2.19
C VAL A 21 -0.30 6.58 -2.92
N ILE A 22 0.63 7.31 -2.30
CA ILE A 22 1.21 8.52 -2.90
C ILE A 22 2.56 8.27 -3.56
N LYS A 23 3.30 7.26 -3.09
CA LYS A 23 4.56 6.79 -3.65
C LYS A 23 4.86 5.39 -3.12
N LEU A 24 5.88 4.75 -3.67
CA LEU A 24 6.42 3.48 -3.19
C LEU A 24 7.94 3.64 -3.06
N ASP A 25 8.54 3.06 -2.01
CA ASP A 25 9.98 2.97 -1.86
C ASP A 25 10.59 2.17 -3.02
N GLU A 26 11.65 2.70 -3.64
CA GLU A 26 12.33 2.04 -4.76
C GLU A 26 12.94 0.69 -4.38
N ASN A 27 13.23 0.48 -3.09
CA ASN A 27 13.69 -0.80 -2.58
C ASN A 27 12.68 -1.93 -2.78
N LEU A 28 11.37 -1.60 -2.86
CA LEU A 28 10.32 -2.58 -3.17
C LEU A 28 10.51 -3.21 -4.55
N PHE A 29 11.18 -2.51 -5.48
CA PHE A 29 11.40 -2.96 -6.85
C PHE A 29 12.68 -3.78 -7.04
N LEU A 30 13.51 -3.89 -6.00
CA LEU A 30 14.80 -4.57 -6.12
C LEU A 30 14.61 -6.04 -6.46
N ASN A 31 15.20 -6.47 -7.57
CA ASN A 31 15.16 -7.84 -8.10
C ASN A 31 13.77 -8.31 -8.58
N LEU A 32 12.81 -7.40 -8.77
CA LEU A 32 11.53 -7.75 -9.39
C LEU A 32 11.61 -7.71 -10.92
N PRO A 33 10.90 -8.60 -11.63
CA PRO A 33 10.67 -8.49 -13.06
C PRO A 33 10.04 -7.15 -13.46
N ALA A 34 10.29 -6.70 -14.69
CA ALA A 34 9.82 -5.39 -15.15
C ALA A 34 8.28 -5.27 -15.12
N ASP A 35 7.57 -6.34 -15.47
CA ASP A 35 6.11 -6.43 -15.42
C ASP A 35 5.57 -6.38 -13.98
N GLU A 36 6.25 -6.99 -13.02
CA GLU A 36 5.88 -6.85 -11.60
C GLU A 36 6.10 -5.43 -11.09
N ILE A 37 7.20 -4.78 -11.50
CA ILE A 37 7.47 -3.37 -11.16
C ILE A 37 6.38 -2.45 -11.74
N GLU A 38 5.95 -2.67 -12.98
CA GLU A 38 4.86 -1.91 -13.60
C GLU A 38 3.54 -2.11 -12.86
N ASN A 39 3.24 -3.35 -12.46
CA ASN A 39 2.06 -3.65 -11.66
C ASN A 39 2.11 -2.93 -10.30
N LEU A 40 3.20 -2.99 -9.55
CA LEU A 40 3.33 -2.26 -8.30
C LEU A 40 3.21 -0.73 -8.50
N LYS A 41 3.87 -0.17 -9.51
CA LYS A 41 3.75 1.26 -9.84
C LYS A 41 2.32 1.68 -10.16
N SER A 42 1.49 0.78 -10.70
CA SER A 42 0.06 1.05 -10.93
C SER A 42 -0.73 1.33 -9.64
N MET A 43 -0.21 0.91 -8.47
CA MET A 43 -0.86 1.18 -7.19
C MET A 43 -0.77 2.67 -6.80
N ILE A 44 0.24 3.41 -7.31
CA ILE A 44 0.42 4.82 -6.99
C ILE A 44 -0.76 5.63 -7.53
N GLY A 45 -1.45 6.34 -6.64
CA GLY A 45 -2.61 7.14 -6.94
C GLY A 45 -3.94 6.43 -6.70
N GLU A 46 -3.95 5.11 -6.52
CA GLU A 46 -5.14 4.32 -6.19
C GLU A 46 -5.41 4.32 -4.67
N VAL A 47 -6.64 3.97 -4.30
CA VAL A 47 -7.12 3.91 -2.92
C VAL A 47 -7.33 2.47 -2.49
N PHE A 48 -6.78 2.11 -1.34
CA PHE A 48 -6.84 0.78 -0.76
C PHE A 48 -7.33 0.82 0.68
N GLU A 49 -7.79 -0.34 1.16
CA GLU A 49 -8.12 -0.53 2.57
C GLU A 49 -6.91 -1.07 3.32
N ILE A 50 -6.60 -0.51 4.49
CA ILE A 50 -5.62 -1.08 5.41
C ILE A 50 -6.16 -2.40 5.98
N LYS A 51 -5.46 -3.50 5.72
CA LYS A 51 -5.79 -4.84 6.23
C LYS A 51 -5.18 -5.12 7.60
N GLU A 52 -3.94 -4.68 7.79
CA GLU A 52 -3.19 -4.83 9.04
C GLU A 52 -2.30 -3.61 9.27
N LEU A 53 -1.98 -3.31 10.54
CA LEU A 53 -1.05 -2.24 10.90
C LEU A 53 0.35 -2.80 11.11
N GLU A 54 1.37 -2.13 10.57
CA GLU A 54 2.77 -2.48 10.85
C GLU A 54 3.31 -1.61 12.00
N GLY A 55 2.85 -1.89 13.22
CA GLY A 55 3.24 -1.13 14.41
C GLY A 55 2.99 0.36 14.23
N GLN A 56 4.03 1.19 14.43
CA GLN A 56 3.98 2.64 14.24
C GLN A 56 4.35 3.11 12.82
N ARG A 57 4.71 2.18 11.92
CA ARG A 57 5.28 2.53 10.61
C ARG A 57 4.21 2.88 9.59
N GLY A 58 3.15 2.10 9.51
CA GLY A 58 2.13 2.23 8.48
C GLY A 58 1.19 1.02 8.47
N GLY A 59 0.88 0.50 7.30
CA GLY A 59 -0.04 -0.63 7.18
C GLY A 59 0.08 -1.41 5.88
N TRP A 60 -0.51 -2.59 5.92
CA TRP A 60 -0.56 -3.54 4.82
C TRP A 60 -1.78 -3.28 3.93
N ILE A 61 -1.55 -3.31 2.62
CA ILE A 61 -2.58 -3.26 1.59
C ILE A 61 -2.39 -4.39 0.60
N GLU A 62 -3.47 -4.79 -0.06
CA GLU A 62 -3.43 -5.81 -1.12
C GLU A 62 -3.97 -5.27 -2.43
N LYS A 63 -3.42 -5.78 -3.54
CA LYS A 63 -4.00 -5.63 -4.88
C LYS A 63 -3.90 -6.93 -5.65
N TRP A 64 -4.94 -7.20 -6.42
CA TRP A 64 -5.00 -8.29 -7.37
C TRP A 64 -5.10 -7.74 -8.79
N TRP A 65 -4.28 -8.27 -9.69
CA TRP A 65 -4.35 -8.03 -11.13
C TRP A 65 -4.86 -9.29 -11.82
N TYR A 66 -5.77 -9.11 -12.77
CA TYR A 66 -6.36 -10.19 -13.56
C TYR A 66 -6.04 -9.95 -15.03
N PHE A 67 -5.39 -10.93 -15.66
CA PHE A 67 -4.90 -10.84 -17.03
C PHE A 67 -5.87 -11.53 -17.99
N SER A 68 -5.87 -11.09 -19.25
CA SER A 68 -6.78 -11.59 -20.29
C SER A 68 -6.55 -13.06 -20.66
N ASP A 69 -5.38 -13.61 -20.33
CA ASP A 69 -5.04 -15.03 -20.53
C ASP A 69 -5.53 -15.93 -19.39
N GLY A 70 -6.27 -15.38 -18.43
CA GLY A 70 -6.84 -16.09 -17.29
C GLY A 70 -5.90 -16.22 -16.10
N ARG A 71 -4.68 -15.67 -16.17
CA ARG A 71 -3.79 -15.58 -15.00
C ARG A 71 -4.24 -14.47 -14.05
N SER A 72 -3.91 -14.63 -12.78
CA SER A 72 -3.99 -13.55 -11.79
C SER A 72 -2.68 -13.44 -11.02
N MET A 73 -2.42 -12.25 -10.51
CA MET A 73 -1.30 -11.97 -9.63
C MET A 73 -1.80 -11.15 -8.45
N GLY A 74 -1.29 -11.43 -7.26
CA GLY A 74 -1.63 -10.71 -6.04
C GLY A 74 -0.36 -10.23 -5.35
N HIS A 75 -0.38 -8.99 -4.87
CA HIS A 75 0.64 -8.48 -3.96
C HIS A 75 -0.02 -7.99 -2.68
N GLU A 76 0.61 -8.35 -1.57
CA GLU A 76 0.40 -7.75 -0.27
C GLU A 76 1.68 -7.00 0.09
N ILE A 77 1.59 -5.69 0.32
CA ILE A 77 2.75 -4.83 0.59
C ILE A 77 2.48 -3.99 1.84
N SER A 78 3.52 -3.84 2.66
CA SER A 78 3.50 -2.88 3.77
C SER A 78 4.02 -1.54 3.28
N LEU A 79 3.28 -0.48 3.58
CA LEU A 79 3.63 0.88 3.25
C LEU A 79 3.76 1.71 4.52
N ALA A 80 4.80 2.52 4.58
CA ALA A 80 5.00 3.47 5.64
C ALA A 80 4.01 4.63 5.52
N GLY A 81 3.77 5.30 6.64
CA GLY A 81 2.84 6.41 6.75
C GLY A 81 3.06 7.52 5.72
N HIS A 82 4.33 7.82 5.44
CA HIS A 82 4.73 8.85 4.49
C HIS A 82 4.54 8.44 3.01
N GLU A 83 4.12 7.20 2.75
CA GLU A 83 3.73 6.65 1.44
C GLU A 83 2.20 6.60 1.28
N LEU A 84 1.46 6.97 2.33
CA LEU A 84 0.00 6.89 2.40
C LEU A 84 -0.62 8.26 2.69
N GLU A 85 -1.83 8.46 2.18
CA GLU A 85 -2.69 9.60 2.50
C GLU A 85 -4.08 9.10 2.86
N LEU A 86 -4.54 9.41 4.07
CA LEU A 86 -5.85 8.98 4.55
C LEU A 86 -6.98 9.72 3.82
N VAL A 87 -7.87 8.94 3.19
CA VAL A 87 -9.05 9.41 2.46
C VAL A 87 -10.31 9.25 3.30
N GLU A 88 -10.49 8.09 3.94
CA GLU A 88 -11.65 7.75 4.79
C GLU A 88 -11.18 6.89 5.97
N GLU A 89 -11.79 7.08 7.15
CA GLU A 89 -11.44 6.36 8.38
C GLU A 89 -12.10 4.99 8.53
#